data_AF-A0A7L2VSA1-F1
#
_entry.id   AF-A0A7L2VSA1-F1
#
_cell.length_a   1.000
_cell.length_b   1.000
_cell.length_c   1.000
_cell.angle_alpha   90.00
_cell.angle_beta   90.00
_cell.angle_gamma   90.00
#
_symmetry.space_group_name_H-M   'P 1'
#
loop_
_entity.id
_entity.type
_entity.pdbx_description
1 polymer ?
#
loop_
_entity_poly.entity_id
_entity_poly.type
_entity_poly.pdbx_seq_one_letter_code
_entity_poly.pdbx_strand_id
1 'polypeptide(L)'
;MLEEDTDETCWNHLESFRVKLISVIDPSRITPYLRQCKVISHDDEEQVLNDPSLVMRKRKAGVLLDILQRTGHKGFEAFLESLELYYPQLYKKITGKEPSRVFSTIIDTAGESGLSQLLMNEITKLQSTVQEERRKAQELTMWLHTKEDTLREMWVRDSLLRKHQERAQKMKEERDSLSKELRKCKDENYSLAMSFAKQSEEKSAALMKNRDLMLEIEHLKHSLMKAEDDCKLERKHTMKLKHAIEQRPSHEVMWEIQQEKKLLLAKNQELENTLQQVAREQNLEKSLCSEPGVENDCSQMLEERRELMNTIYSLRRELRRAEVLQDKHAEEKEMLELQCTCLRKDSQMYKRRIEAVLQQMEEVASERDQALLTREQFYTQYSKSLVERDSYRKQIRELGERCDEMQLQLFQKESQLLATEAKLKRLQLELPAPTSDLDDTSSRDSQEVS
;
A
#
# COMPACT_ATOMS: atom_id res chain seq x y z
N MET A 1 90.45 73.88 -21.25
CA MET A 1 91.03 72.84 -20.38
C MET A 1 90.55 72.90 -18.92
N LEU A 2 89.65 73.80 -18.51
CA LEU A 2 89.10 73.82 -17.14
C LEU A 2 87.62 73.37 -17.05
N GLU A 3 86.86 73.37 -18.15
CA GLU A 3 85.44 72.95 -18.17
C GLU A 3 85.26 71.43 -18.36
N GLU A 4 86.20 70.74 -19.01
CA GLU A 4 86.14 69.27 -19.19
C GLU A 4 86.38 68.52 -17.86
N ASP A 5 87.24 69.05 -16.99
CA ASP A 5 87.54 68.47 -15.66
C ASP A 5 86.34 68.57 -14.69
N THR A 6 85.47 69.56 -14.85
CA THR A 6 84.27 69.73 -14.00
C THR A 6 83.12 68.81 -14.40
N ASP A 7 83.01 68.47 -15.67
CA ASP A 7 81.94 67.60 -16.20
C ASP A 7 82.18 66.12 -15.86
N GLU A 8 83.44 65.66 -15.98
CA GLU A 8 83.80 64.29 -15.61
C GLU A 8 83.65 64.03 -14.11
N THR A 9 83.96 65.02 -13.27
CA THR A 9 83.85 64.89 -11.80
C THR A 9 82.39 64.77 -11.33
N CYS A 10 81.45 65.46 -11.96
CA CYS A 10 80.02 65.39 -11.67
C CYS A 10 79.42 64.00 -11.98
N TRP A 11 79.69 63.44 -13.16
CA TRP A 11 79.19 62.11 -13.53
C TRP A 11 79.86 60.99 -12.73
N ASN A 12 81.15 61.12 -12.39
CA ASN A 12 81.85 60.17 -11.52
C ASN A 12 81.22 60.07 -10.12
N HIS A 13 80.67 61.18 -9.60
CA HIS A 13 79.90 61.16 -8.34
C HIS A 13 78.59 60.36 -8.47
N LEU A 14 77.83 60.54 -9.56
CA LEU A 14 76.60 59.76 -9.82
C LEU A 14 76.89 58.28 -10.05
N GLU A 15 78.01 57.96 -10.69
CA GLU A 15 78.43 56.59 -10.99
C GLU A 15 78.60 55.77 -9.70
N SER A 16 79.08 56.39 -8.61
CA SER A 16 79.15 55.75 -7.29
C SER A 16 77.78 55.30 -6.74
N PHE A 17 76.68 55.89 -7.24
CA PHE A 17 75.31 55.53 -6.89
C PHE A 17 74.57 54.74 -7.97
N ARG A 18 75.25 54.34 -9.06
CA ARG A 18 74.65 53.70 -10.24
C ARG A 18 73.76 52.51 -9.90
N VAL A 19 74.24 51.57 -9.08
CA VAL A 19 73.47 50.38 -8.66
C VAL A 19 72.14 50.76 -8.02
N LYS A 20 72.15 51.82 -7.21
CA LYS A 20 70.97 52.31 -6.52
C LYS A 20 70.03 53.06 -7.47
N LEU A 21 70.58 53.90 -8.35
CA LEU A 21 69.84 54.60 -9.40
C LEU A 21 69.06 53.62 -10.28
N ILE A 22 69.74 52.65 -10.90
CA ILE A 22 69.10 51.66 -11.78
C ILE A 22 68.10 50.77 -11.03
N SER A 23 68.29 50.55 -9.72
CA SER A 23 67.39 49.73 -8.92
C SER A 23 66.05 50.41 -8.59
N VAL A 24 65.98 51.74 -8.60
CA VAL A 24 64.79 52.50 -8.17
C VAL A 24 64.11 53.18 -9.35
N ILE A 25 64.88 53.68 -10.32
CA ILE A 25 64.36 54.53 -11.39
C ILE A 25 63.55 53.72 -12.41
N ASP A 26 62.37 54.21 -12.72
CA ASP A 26 61.59 53.86 -13.89
C ASP A 26 61.82 54.90 -15.01
N PRO A 27 62.53 54.52 -16.09
CA PRO A 27 62.81 55.41 -17.22
C PRO A 27 61.58 56.07 -17.82
N SER A 28 60.43 55.38 -17.86
CA SER A 28 59.18 55.91 -18.44
C SER A 28 58.67 57.18 -17.76
N ARG A 29 59.06 57.41 -16.51
CA ARG A 29 58.68 58.61 -15.75
C ARG A 29 59.60 59.80 -16.01
N ILE A 30 60.85 59.57 -16.41
CA ILE A 30 61.88 60.61 -16.50
C ILE A 30 62.25 60.96 -17.94
N THR A 31 62.18 60.02 -18.89
CA THR A 31 62.48 60.29 -20.30
C THR A 31 61.62 61.41 -20.91
N PRO A 32 60.33 61.60 -20.56
CA PRO A 32 59.55 62.70 -21.12
C PRO A 32 60.09 64.07 -20.69
N TYR A 33 60.53 64.21 -19.44
CA TYR A 33 61.13 65.44 -18.92
C TYR A 33 62.50 65.70 -19.57
N LEU A 34 63.34 64.67 -19.65
CA LEU A 34 64.67 64.77 -20.26
C LEU A 34 64.61 65.13 -21.76
N ARG A 35 63.60 64.63 -22.48
CA ARG A 35 63.32 65.02 -23.86
C ARG A 35 62.85 66.47 -23.97
N GLN A 36 62.01 66.94 -23.04
CA GLN A 36 61.58 68.35 -22.98
C GLN A 36 62.75 69.30 -22.73
N CYS A 37 63.72 68.90 -21.90
CA CYS A 37 64.99 69.62 -21.68
C CYS A 37 65.97 69.54 -22.86
N LYS A 38 65.62 68.84 -23.97
CA LYS A 38 66.46 68.59 -25.15
C LYS A 38 67.82 67.97 -24.80
N VAL A 39 67.83 67.10 -23.79
CA VAL A 39 69.03 66.36 -23.38
C VAL A 39 69.10 65.02 -24.11
N ILE A 40 67.96 64.35 -24.24
CA ILE A 40 67.83 63.12 -25.03
C ILE A 40 66.91 63.37 -26.23
N SER A 41 67.17 62.67 -27.33
CA SER A 41 66.33 62.73 -28.53
C SER A 41 65.09 61.84 -28.40
N HIS A 42 64.15 61.97 -29.34
CA HIS A 42 63.01 61.05 -29.44
C HIS A 42 63.48 59.61 -29.67
N ASP A 43 64.52 59.43 -30.49
CA ASP A 43 65.08 58.12 -30.81
C ASP A 43 65.74 57.48 -29.59
N ASP A 44 66.40 58.29 -28.75
CA ASP A 44 66.97 57.83 -27.47
C ASP A 44 65.86 57.41 -26.49
N GLU A 45 64.75 58.16 -26.41
CA GLU A 45 63.59 57.80 -25.59
C GLU A 45 62.94 56.50 -26.09
N GLU A 46 62.77 56.34 -27.39
CA GLU A 46 62.22 55.13 -28.00
C GLU A 46 63.13 53.91 -27.79
N GLN A 47 64.45 54.08 -27.93
CA GLN A 47 65.44 53.04 -27.64
C GLN A 47 65.34 52.59 -26.17
N VAL A 48 65.25 53.52 -25.22
CA VAL A 48 65.19 53.18 -23.79
C VAL A 48 63.86 52.51 -23.42
N LEU A 49 62.74 52.97 -23.98
CA LEU A 49 61.40 52.50 -23.59
C LEU A 49 60.96 51.25 -24.35
N ASN A 50 61.27 51.13 -25.63
CA ASN A 50 60.66 50.16 -26.54
C ASN A 50 61.65 49.13 -27.13
N ASP A 51 62.96 49.21 -26.86
CA ASP A 51 63.92 48.20 -27.32
C ASP A 51 63.58 46.80 -26.72
N PRO A 52 63.28 45.79 -27.56
CA PRO A 52 63.00 44.43 -27.11
C PRO A 52 64.15 43.77 -26.32
N SER A 53 65.40 44.24 -26.50
CA SER A 53 66.58 43.74 -25.80
C SER A 53 66.63 44.18 -24.33
N LEU A 54 65.91 45.25 -23.98
CA LEU A 54 65.89 45.87 -22.65
C LEU A 54 64.64 45.48 -21.85
N VAL A 55 64.36 44.19 -21.71
CA VAL A 55 63.15 43.68 -21.00
C VAL A 55 63.07 44.14 -19.54
N MET A 56 64.22 44.24 -18.85
CA MET A 56 64.28 44.56 -17.42
C MET A 56 64.41 46.08 -17.20
N ARG A 57 63.55 46.65 -16.34
CA ARG A 57 63.61 48.08 -15.93
C ARG A 57 65.01 48.53 -15.52
N LYS A 58 65.76 47.70 -14.78
CA LYS A 58 67.14 48.01 -14.36
C LYS A 58 68.09 48.20 -15.54
N ARG A 59 67.92 47.42 -16.61
CA ARG A 59 68.72 47.55 -17.84
C ARG A 59 68.34 48.80 -18.61
N LYS A 60 67.03 49.09 -18.74
CA LYS A 60 66.53 50.36 -19.32
C LYS A 60 67.11 51.58 -18.61
N ALA A 61 67.10 51.56 -17.27
CA ALA A 61 67.67 52.64 -16.47
C ALA A 61 69.20 52.74 -16.61
N GLY A 62 69.91 51.62 -16.76
CA GLY A 62 71.35 51.62 -17.03
C GLY A 62 71.68 52.26 -18.38
N VAL A 63 70.99 51.85 -19.44
CA VAL A 63 71.19 52.42 -20.79
C VAL A 63 70.83 53.90 -20.83
N LEU A 64 69.78 54.33 -20.13
CA LEU A 64 69.44 55.75 -20.01
C LEU A 64 70.56 56.57 -19.35
N LEU A 65 71.17 56.06 -18.28
CA LEU A 65 72.32 56.72 -17.65
C LEU A 65 73.51 56.82 -18.60
N ASP A 66 73.77 55.77 -19.39
CA ASP A 66 74.86 55.76 -20.38
C ASP A 66 74.63 56.77 -21.51
N ILE A 67 73.38 56.94 -21.95
CA ILE A 67 73.00 57.97 -22.93
C ILE A 67 73.19 59.36 -22.32
N LEU A 68 72.71 59.59 -21.09
CA LEU A 68 72.80 60.90 -20.44
C LEU A 68 74.25 61.30 -20.14
N GLN A 69 75.12 60.36 -19.80
CA GLN A 69 76.54 60.64 -19.59
C GLN A 69 77.21 61.26 -20.84
N ARG A 70 76.73 60.92 -22.04
CA ARG A 70 77.24 61.46 -23.32
C ARG A 70 76.77 62.89 -23.61
N THR A 71 75.88 63.44 -22.79
CA THR A 71 75.26 64.76 -22.98
C THR A 71 75.88 65.85 -22.09
N GLY A 72 76.95 65.53 -21.36
CA GLY A 72 77.76 66.48 -20.58
C GLY A 72 77.06 67.04 -19.34
N HIS A 73 77.49 68.23 -18.90
CA HIS A 73 76.91 68.92 -17.73
C HIS A 73 75.39 69.11 -17.82
N LYS A 74 74.90 69.46 -19.01
CA LYS A 74 73.47 69.75 -19.22
C LYS A 74 72.59 68.52 -18.95
N GLY A 75 73.08 67.33 -19.31
CA GLY A 75 72.37 66.09 -18.98
C GLY A 75 72.44 65.71 -17.52
N PHE A 76 73.54 66.05 -16.86
CA PHE A 76 73.69 65.87 -15.42
C PHE A 76 72.66 66.71 -14.66
N GLU A 77 72.54 68.00 -15.00
CA GLU A 77 71.58 68.92 -14.38
C GLU A 77 70.13 68.51 -14.66
N ALA A 78 69.78 68.23 -15.92
CA ALA A 78 68.42 67.78 -16.28
C ALA A 78 68.06 66.45 -15.60
N PHE A 79 69.03 65.54 -15.46
CA PHE A 79 68.82 64.29 -14.74
C PHE A 79 68.58 64.51 -13.26
N LEU A 80 69.38 65.35 -12.60
CA LEU A 80 69.17 65.73 -11.21
C LEU A 80 67.82 66.40 -10.99
N GLU A 81 67.40 67.33 -11.85
CA GLU A 81 66.07 67.94 -11.80
C GLU A 81 64.95 66.90 -11.97
N SER A 82 65.11 65.94 -12.90
CA SER A 82 64.15 64.84 -13.07
C SER A 82 64.05 63.95 -11.82
N LEU A 83 65.16 63.76 -11.10
CA LEU A 83 65.19 63.05 -9.82
C LEU A 83 64.54 63.87 -8.71
N GLU A 84 64.74 65.19 -8.66
CA GLU A 84 64.03 66.07 -7.72
C GLU A 84 62.52 66.00 -7.89
N LEU A 85 62.05 65.94 -9.14
CA LEU A 85 60.63 65.89 -9.47
C LEU A 85 60.01 64.52 -9.15
N TYR A 86 60.56 63.44 -9.71
CA TYR A 86 59.91 62.12 -9.69
C TYR A 86 60.40 61.21 -8.56
N TYR A 87 61.59 61.46 -8.02
CA TYR A 87 62.24 60.61 -6.99
C TYR A 87 62.93 61.44 -5.89
N PRO A 88 62.19 62.29 -5.14
CA PRO A 88 62.77 63.27 -4.22
C PRO A 88 63.64 62.63 -3.12
N GLN A 89 63.28 61.43 -2.65
CA GLN A 89 64.06 60.68 -1.66
C GLN A 89 65.36 60.10 -2.23
N LEU A 90 65.38 59.78 -3.54
CA LEU A 90 66.56 59.31 -4.23
C LEU A 90 67.54 60.45 -4.47
N TYR A 91 67.03 61.61 -4.92
CA TYR A 91 67.81 62.84 -5.09
C TYR A 91 68.53 63.23 -3.80
N LYS A 92 67.79 63.38 -2.69
CA LYS A 92 68.35 63.78 -1.38
C LYS A 92 69.48 62.86 -0.91
N LYS A 93 69.37 61.56 -1.19
CA LYS A 93 70.37 60.56 -0.80
C LYS A 93 71.62 60.57 -1.68
N ILE A 94 71.58 61.18 -2.86
CA ILE A 94 72.70 61.24 -3.82
C ILE A 94 73.43 62.57 -3.73
N THR A 95 72.69 63.68 -3.60
CA THR A 95 73.25 65.03 -3.56
C THR A 95 73.43 65.58 -2.15
N GLY A 96 72.74 65.00 -1.15
CA GLY A 96 72.72 65.49 0.23
C GLY A 96 71.90 66.77 0.44
N LYS A 97 71.28 67.30 -0.62
CA LYS A 97 70.49 68.53 -0.60
C LYS A 97 69.00 68.23 -0.54
N GLU A 98 68.21 69.14 0.02
CA GLU A 98 66.74 69.05 -0.06
C GLU A 98 66.28 69.32 -1.51
N PRO A 99 65.29 68.57 -2.03
CA PRO A 99 64.73 68.82 -3.36
C PRO A 99 64.09 70.20 -3.41
N SER A 100 64.57 71.04 -4.32
CA SER A 100 64.09 72.41 -4.51
C SER A 100 62.95 72.48 -5.52
N ARG A 101 62.86 71.49 -6.42
CA ARG A 101 61.86 71.39 -7.52
C ARG A 101 61.86 72.62 -8.42
N VAL A 102 63.04 73.20 -8.62
CA VAL A 102 63.23 74.30 -9.56
C VAL A 102 63.52 73.71 -10.93
N PHE A 103 62.74 74.11 -11.92
CA PHE A 103 62.89 73.61 -13.30
C PHE A 103 63.80 74.52 -14.13
N SER A 104 65.04 74.73 -13.67
CA SER A 104 66.00 75.63 -14.32
C SER A 104 66.28 75.22 -15.76
N THR A 105 66.46 73.92 -16.03
CA THR A 105 66.88 73.43 -17.35
C THR A 105 65.75 73.50 -18.38
N ILE A 106 64.50 73.22 -17.99
CA ILE A 106 63.36 73.34 -18.92
C ILE A 106 63.01 74.81 -19.18
N ILE A 107 63.16 75.69 -18.19
CA ILE A 107 62.89 77.12 -18.32
C ILE A 107 63.97 77.78 -19.19
N ASP A 108 65.23 77.40 -19.03
CA ASP A 108 66.33 77.89 -19.88
C ASP A 108 66.17 77.44 -21.35
N THR A 109 65.63 76.23 -21.56
CA THR A 109 65.48 75.66 -22.91
C THR A 109 64.17 75.99 -23.64
N ALA A 110 63.08 76.24 -22.91
CA ALA A 110 61.73 76.45 -23.46
C ALA A 110 61.03 77.73 -22.96
N GLY A 111 61.58 78.43 -21.97
CA GLY A 111 60.95 79.58 -21.32
C GLY A 111 59.80 79.22 -20.37
N GLU A 112 59.47 80.15 -19.46
CA GLU A 112 58.36 79.98 -18.49
C GLU A 112 56.99 79.78 -19.18
N SER A 113 56.79 80.42 -20.34
CA SER A 113 55.60 80.26 -21.17
C SER A 113 55.52 78.86 -21.81
N GLY A 114 56.66 78.29 -22.21
CA GLY A 114 56.75 76.93 -22.74
C GLY A 114 56.44 75.87 -21.68
N LEU A 115 56.95 76.03 -20.46
CA LEU A 115 56.63 75.15 -19.34
C LEU A 115 55.13 75.19 -18.98
N SER A 116 54.54 76.38 -18.93
CA SER A 116 53.11 76.56 -18.63
C SER A 116 52.21 75.88 -19.68
N GLN A 117 52.57 75.98 -20.96
CA GLN A 117 51.84 75.32 -22.05
C GLN A 117 51.95 73.79 -21.98
N LEU A 118 53.13 73.25 -21.64
CA LEU A 118 53.32 71.81 -21.44
C LEU A 118 52.47 71.28 -20.29
N LEU A 119 52.47 71.98 -19.15
CA LEU A 119 51.64 71.62 -18.00
C LEU A 119 50.15 71.68 -18.33
N MET A 120 49.69 72.70 -19.06
CA MET A 120 48.28 72.81 -19.47
C MET A 120 47.87 71.68 -20.43
N ASN A 121 48.74 71.31 -21.36
CA ASN A 121 48.52 70.17 -22.25
C ASN A 121 48.48 68.84 -21.48
N GLU A 122 49.28 68.69 -20.44
CA GLU A 122 49.27 67.48 -19.62
C GLU A 122 48.02 67.41 -18.72
N ILE A 123 47.59 68.54 -18.14
CA ILE A 123 46.35 68.65 -17.38
C ILE A 123 45.14 68.31 -18.26
N THR A 124 45.07 68.86 -19.47
CA THR A 124 43.95 68.57 -20.40
C THR A 124 43.92 67.11 -20.85
N LYS A 125 45.08 66.48 -21.06
CA LYS A 125 45.17 65.02 -21.30
C LYS A 125 44.72 64.20 -20.10
N LEU A 126 45.15 64.55 -18.89
CA LEU A 126 44.72 63.83 -17.68
C LEU A 126 43.22 64.01 -17.43
N GLN A 127 42.67 65.17 -17.74
CA GLN A 127 41.23 65.42 -17.63
C GLN A 127 40.44 64.60 -18.66
N SER A 128 40.94 64.45 -19.89
CA SER A 128 40.28 63.61 -20.90
C SER A 128 40.37 62.12 -20.57
N THR A 129 41.50 61.64 -20.02
CA THR A 129 41.62 60.24 -19.57
C THR A 129 40.69 59.95 -18.39
N VAL A 130 40.59 60.84 -17.41
CA VAL A 130 39.64 60.67 -16.28
C VAL A 130 38.19 60.65 -16.76
N GLN A 131 37.83 61.51 -17.71
CA GLN A 131 36.47 61.51 -18.29
C GLN A 131 36.18 60.20 -19.04
N GLU A 132 37.15 59.70 -19.81
CA GLU A 132 37.03 58.45 -20.56
C GLU A 132 36.90 57.24 -19.61
N GLU A 133 37.72 57.17 -18.57
CA GLU A 133 37.60 56.12 -17.53
C GLU A 133 36.25 56.20 -16.79
N ARG A 134 35.74 57.41 -16.56
CA ARG A 134 34.40 57.59 -15.96
C ARG A 134 33.28 57.09 -16.88
N ARG A 135 33.39 57.31 -18.20
CA ARG A 135 32.44 56.76 -19.19
C ARG A 135 32.49 55.24 -19.21
N LYS A 136 33.70 54.65 -19.29
CA LYS A 136 33.88 53.19 -19.22
C LYS A 136 33.30 52.59 -17.95
N ALA A 137 33.50 53.24 -16.79
CA ALA A 137 32.94 52.79 -15.52
C ALA A 137 31.39 52.81 -15.54
N GLN A 138 30.78 53.84 -16.14
CA GLN A 138 29.34 53.92 -16.32
C GLN A 138 28.81 52.81 -17.25
N GLU A 139 29.46 52.59 -18.39
CA GLU A 139 29.11 51.51 -19.33
C GLU A 139 29.21 50.13 -18.69
N LEU A 140 30.29 49.86 -17.93
CA LEU A 140 30.47 48.61 -17.20
C LEU A 140 29.40 48.42 -16.12
N THR A 141 29.02 49.50 -15.43
CA THR A 141 27.96 49.45 -14.41
C THR A 141 26.61 49.11 -15.05
N MET A 142 26.29 49.75 -16.17
CA MET A 142 25.08 49.43 -16.96
C MET A 142 25.09 47.98 -17.41
N TRP A 143 26.21 47.51 -17.96
CA TRP A 143 26.37 46.12 -18.39
C TRP A 143 26.15 45.15 -17.23
N LEU A 144 26.73 45.42 -16.05
CA LEU A 144 26.55 44.60 -14.86
C LEU A 144 25.07 44.53 -14.42
N HIS A 145 24.36 45.67 -14.41
CA HIS A 145 22.94 45.70 -14.07
C HIS A 145 22.10 44.88 -15.07
N THR A 146 22.38 44.97 -16.37
CA THR A 146 21.69 44.14 -17.36
C THR A 146 21.94 42.65 -17.14
N LYS A 147 23.16 42.27 -16.76
CA LYS A 147 23.50 40.87 -16.46
C LYS A 147 22.77 40.38 -15.21
N GLU A 148 22.71 41.17 -14.15
CA GLU A 148 21.95 40.81 -12.95
C GLU A 148 20.45 40.66 -13.23
N ASP A 149 19.86 41.56 -14.02
CA ASP A 149 18.45 41.46 -14.42
C ASP A 149 18.21 40.15 -15.20
N THR A 150 19.09 39.78 -16.14
CA THR A 150 18.98 38.49 -16.85
C THR A 150 19.12 37.28 -15.95
N LEU A 151 20.00 37.34 -14.94
CA LEU A 151 20.15 36.27 -13.95
C LEU A 151 18.88 36.10 -13.12
N ARG A 152 18.27 37.20 -12.65
CA ARG A 152 17.01 37.17 -11.90
C ARG A 152 15.87 36.58 -12.74
N GLU A 153 15.76 36.96 -14.01
CA GLU A 153 14.76 36.36 -14.90
C GLU A 153 14.99 34.86 -15.14
N MET A 154 16.24 34.44 -15.37
CA MET A 154 16.55 33.02 -15.54
C MET A 154 16.23 32.22 -14.29
N TRP A 155 16.49 32.78 -13.11
CA TRP A 155 16.19 32.12 -11.84
C TRP A 155 14.69 31.87 -11.64
N VAL A 156 13.82 32.82 -12.01
CA VAL A 156 12.37 32.63 -11.94
C VAL A 156 11.91 31.59 -12.97
N ARG A 157 12.43 31.62 -14.20
CA ARG A 157 12.12 30.61 -15.23
C ARG A 157 12.54 29.20 -14.80
N ASP A 158 13.73 29.06 -14.22
CA ASP A 158 14.23 27.79 -13.71
C ASP A 158 13.39 27.28 -12.53
N SER A 159 13.00 28.17 -11.61
CA SER A 159 12.13 27.81 -10.48
C SER A 159 10.73 27.36 -10.94
N LEU A 160 10.15 28.02 -11.95
CA LEU A 160 8.90 27.62 -12.58
C LEU A 160 9.02 26.25 -13.26
N LEU A 161 10.08 26.03 -14.03
CA LEU A 161 10.34 24.75 -14.71
C LEU A 161 10.51 23.62 -13.69
N ARG A 162 11.28 23.85 -12.63
CA ARG A 162 11.49 22.90 -11.53
C ARG A 162 10.17 22.50 -10.89
N LYS A 163 9.26 23.46 -10.67
CA LYS A 163 7.93 23.20 -10.11
C LYS A 163 7.03 22.38 -11.03
N HIS A 164 7.06 22.66 -12.34
CA HIS A 164 6.38 21.80 -13.32
C HIS A 164 6.95 20.38 -13.33
N GLN A 165 8.27 20.24 -13.21
CA GLN A 165 8.94 18.93 -13.17
C GLN A 165 8.62 18.15 -11.89
N GLU A 166 8.61 18.81 -10.73
CA GLU A 166 8.17 18.23 -9.45
C GLU A 166 6.73 17.73 -9.54
N ARG A 167 5.80 18.51 -10.10
CA ARG A 167 4.41 18.11 -10.31
C ARG A 167 4.30 16.89 -11.24
N ALA A 168 5.04 16.88 -12.34
CA ALA A 168 5.04 15.76 -13.27
C ALA A 168 5.60 14.48 -12.63
N GLN A 169 6.66 14.61 -11.83
CA GLN A 169 7.25 13.49 -11.11
C GLN A 169 6.30 12.93 -10.05
N LYS A 170 5.65 13.79 -9.26
CA LYS A 170 4.63 13.38 -8.28
C LYS A 170 3.46 12.63 -8.92
N MET A 171 2.93 13.15 -10.03
CA MET A 171 1.86 12.48 -10.80
C MET A 171 2.31 11.10 -11.32
N LYS A 172 3.58 10.97 -11.73
CA LYS A 172 4.16 9.70 -12.17
C LYS A 172 4.25 8.70 -11.02
N GLU A 173 4.74 9.12 -9.86
CA GLU A 173 4.82 8.29 -8.65
C GLU A 173 3.44 7.84 -8.16
N GLU A 174 2.46 8.73 -8.14
CA GLU A 174 1.07 8.41 -7.81
C GLU A 174 0.50 7.37 -8.79
N ARG A 175 0.69 7.57 -10.10
CA ARG A 175 0.28 6.58 -11.11
C ARG A 175 0.96 5.23 -10.92
N ASP A 176 2.24 5.20 -10.59
CA ASP A 176 2.98 3.96 -10.36
C ASP A 176 2.52 3.26 -9.08
N SER A 177 2.19 4.02 -8.03
CA SER A 177 1.60 3.49 -6.79
C SER A 177 0.23 2.86 -7.04
N LEU A 178 -0.67 3.56 -7.76
CA LEU A 178 -1.99 3.06 -8.14
C LEU A 178 -1.90 1.84 -9.05
N SER A 179 -0.92 1.80 -9.96
CA SER A 179 -0.66 0.62 -10.80
C SER A 179 -0.26 -0.61 -9.96
N LYS A 180 0.56 -0.42 -8.92
CA LYS A 180 0.92 -1.49 -7.97
C LYS A 180 -0.29 -1.95 -7.16
N GLU A 181 -1.11 -1.03 -6.65
CA GLU A 181 -2.34 -1.36 -5.93
C GLU A 181 -3.33 -2.12 -6.83
N LEU A 182 -3.55 -1.66 -8.07
CA LEU A 182 -4.39 -2.35 -9.04
C LEU A 182 -3.91 -3.79 -9.28
N ARG A 183 -2.60 -4.01 -9.36
CA ARG A 183 -2.04 -5.36 -9.51
C ARG A 183 -2.35 -6.23 -8.29
N LYS A 184 -2.13 -5.71 -7.08
CA LYS A 184 -2.48 -6.41 -5.83
C LYS A 184 -3.96 -6.77 -5.78
N CYS A 185 -4.85 -5.82 -6.08
CA CYS A 185 -6.30 -6.08 -6.11
C CYS A 185 -6.67 -7.16 -7.16
N LYS A 186 -5.99 -7.20 -8.32
CA LYS A 186 -6.18 -8.27 -9.30
C LYS A 186 -5.74 -9.63 -8.75
N ASP A 187 -4.56 -9.69 -8.13
CA ASP A 187 -4.03 -10.93 -7.55
C ASP A 187 -4.93 -11.45 -6.42
N GLU A 188 -5.42 -10.57 -5.55
CA GLU A 188 -6.41 -10.89 -4.51
C GLU A 188 -7.73 -11.39 -5.10
N ASN A 189 -8.23 -10.76 -6.16
CA ASN A 189 -9.45 -11.20 -6.85
C ASN A 189 -9.28 -12.60 -7.48
N TYR A 190 -8.13 -12.86 -8.11
CA TYR A 190 -7.83 -14.20 -8.63
C TYR A 190 -7.73 -15.25 -7.50
N SER A 191 -7.12 -14.89 -6.37
CA SER A 191 -7.06 -15.76 -5.19
C SER A 191 -8.44 -16.07 -4.63
N LEU A 192 -9.31 -15.06 -4.51
CA LEU A 192 -10.69 -15.22 -4.06
C LEU A 192 -11.49 -16.08 -5.03
N ALA A 193 -11.40 -15.82 -6.33
CA ALA A 193 -12.06 -16.63 -7.35
C ALA A 193 -11.63 -18.10 -7.29
N MET A 194 -10.33 -18.36 -7.08
CA MET A 194 -9.80 -19.72 -6.90
C MET A 194 -10.37 -20.38 -5.63
N SER A 195 -10.40 -19.65 -4.52
CA SER A 195 -10.96 -20.16 -3.26
C SER A 195 -12.46 -20.47 -3.37
N PHE A 196 -13.21 -19.62 -4.08
CA PHE A 196 -14.63 -19.81 -4.34
C PHE A 196 -14.88 -21.02 -5.23
N ALA A 197 -14.10 -21.19 -6.30
CA ALA A 197 -14.17 -22.36 -7.17
C ALA A 197 -13.93 -23.65 -6.36
N LYS A 198 -12.88 -23.68 -5.52
CA LYS A 198 -12.58 -24.81 -4.64
C LYS A 198 -13.73 -25.11 -3.65
N GLN A 199 -14.27 -24.10 -2.99
CA GLN A 199 -15.42 -24.28 -2.08
C GLN A 199 -16.68 -24.76 -2.83
N SER A 200 -16.89 -24.31 -4.05
CA SER A 200 -18.00 -24.76 -4.90
C SER A 200 -17.85 -26.24 -5.30
N GLU A 201 -16.63 -26.68 -5.63
CA GLU A 201 -16.32 -28.08 -5.89
C GLU A 201 -16.53 -28.93 -4.63
N GLU A 202 -16.00 -28.50 -3.48
CA GLU A 202 -16.18 -29.18 -2.18
C GLU A 202 -17.67 -29.31 -1.81
N LYS A 203 -18.45 -28.24 -1.99
CA LYS A 203 -19.91 -28.25 -1.79
C LYS A 203 -20.58 -29.26 -2.71
N SER A 204 -20.22 -29.27 -3.99
CA SER A 204 -20.78 -30.20 -4.97
C SER A 204 -20.44 -31.65 -4.62
N ALA A 205 -19.21 -31.92 -4.19
CA ALA A 205 -18.79 -33.23 -3.72
C ALA A 205 -19.55 -33.67 -2.45
N ALA A 206 -19.76 -32.77 -1.49
CA ALA A 206 -20.56 -33.04 -0.30
C ALA A 206 -22.04 -33.34 -0.64
N LEU A 207 -22.62 -32.61 -1.60
CA LEU A 207 -23.97 -32.85 -2.10
C LEU A 207 -24.10 -34.22 -2.78
N MET A 208 -23.12 -34.60 -3.61
CA MET A 208 -23.09 -35.93 -4.24
C MET A 208 -23.03 -37.04 -3.18
N LYS A 209 -22.13 -36.94 -2.20
CA LYS A 209 -22.06 -37.89 -1.08
C LYS A 209 -23.37 -37.97 -0.29
N ASN A 210 -24.02 -36.84 -0.04
CA ASN A 210 -25.32 -36.83 0.63
C ASN A 210 -26.38 -37.57 -0.20
N ARG A 211 -26.38 -37.39 -1.52
CA ARG A 211 -27.29 -38.11 -2.42
C ARG A 211 -27.04 -39.61 -2.40
N ASP A 212 -25.78 -40.04 -2.42
CA ASP A 212 -25.40 -41.46 -2.33
C ASP A 212 -25.86 -42.09 -1.01
N LEU A 213 -25.62 -41.40 0.11
CA LEU A 213 -26.10 -41.85 1.43
C LEU A 213 -27.63 -41.94 1.49
N MET A 214 -28.36 -41.01 0.86
CA MET A 214 -29.83 -41.12 0.76
C MET A 214 -30.26 -42.36 -0.02
N LEU A 215 -29.58 -42.68 -1.13
CA LEU A 215 -29.88 -43.89 -1.91
C LEU A 215 -29.60 -45.16 -1.10
N GLU A 216 -28.51 -45.17 -0.33
CA GLU A 216 -28.18 -46.30 0.56
C GLU A 216 -29.21 -46.47 1.69
N ILE A 217 -29.66 -45.36 2.30
CA ILE A 217 -30.76 -45.39 3.28
C ILE A 217 -32.02 -45.99 2.65
N GLU A 218 -32.40 -45.57 1.45
CA GLU A 218 -33.58 -46.12 0.78
C GLU A 218 -33.39 -47.61 0.45
N HIS A 219 -32.21 -48.03 0.01
CA HIS A 219 -31.91 -49.44 -0.23
C HIS A 219 -32.02 -50.29 1.06
N LEU A 220 -31.47 -49.78 2.17
CA LEU A 220 -31.55 -50.43 3.47
C LEU A 220 -32.99 -50.52 3.98
N LYS A 221 -33.81 -49.47 3.81
CA LYS A 221 -35.24 -49.49 4.14
C LYS A 221 -35.99 -50.58 3.36
N HIS A 222 -35.75 -50.69 2.05
CA HIS A 222 -36.37 -51.73 1.22
C HIS A 222 -35.92 -53.14 1.65
N SER A 223 -34.63 -53.30 1.95
CA SER A 223 -34.08 -54.59 2.42
C SER A 223 -34.65 -54.99 3.78
N LEU A 224 -34.78 -54.04 4.70
CA LEU A 224 -35.43 -54.24 6.00
C LEU A 224 -36.90 -54.64 5.82
N MET A 225 -37.65 -53.92 4.99
CA MET A 225 -39.05 -54.22 4.70
C MET A 225 -39.22 -55.65 4.15
N LYS A 226 -38.36 -56.05 3.21
CA LYS A 226 -38.37 -57.42 2.67
C LYS A 226 -38.10 -58.46 3.75
N ALA A 227 -37.07 -58.26 4.57
CA ALA A 227 -36.75 -59.16 5.67
C ALA A 227 -37.87 -59.26 6.71
N GLU A 228 -38.54 -58.13 7.02
CA GLU A 228 -39.71 -58.10 7.89
C GLU A 228 -40.88 -58.89 7.30
N ASP A 229 -41.14 -58.78 6.01
CA ASP A 229 -42.22 -59.50 5.33
C ASP A 229 -41.94 -61.01 5.23
N ASP A 230 -40.69 -61.39 4.91
CA ASP A 230 -40.25 -62.80 4.95
C ASP A 230 -40.43 -63.38 6.36
N CYS A 231 -40.03 -62.63 7.41
CA CYS A 231 -40.27 -63.03 8.80
C CYS A 231 -41.76 -63.17 9.13
N LYS A 232 -42.62 -62.30 8.63
CA LYS A 232 -44.08 -62.42 8.82
C LYS A 232 -44.64 -63.66 8.13
N LEU A 233 -44.15 -63.98 6.92
CA LEU A 233 -44.56 -65.19 6.19
C LEU A 233 -44.11 -66.46 6.92
N GLU A 234 -42.86 -66.52 7.38
CA GLU A 234 -42.34 -67.65 8.15
C GLU A 234 -43.09 -67.82 9.48
N ARG A 235 -43.44 -66.73 10.17
CA ARG A 235 -44.31 -66.78 11.35
C ARG A 235 -45.69 -67.36 11.01
N LYS A 236 -46.31 -66.93 9.90
CA LYS A 236 -47.59 -67.50 9.44
C LYS A 236 -47.45 -69.00 9.12
N HIS A 237 -46.38 -69.41 8.44
CA HIS A 237 -46.11 -70.81 8.13
C HIS A 237 -45.92 -71.64 9.42
N THR A 238 -45.11 -71.14 10.35
CA THR A 238 -44.88 -71.76 11.66
C THR A 238 -46.18 -71.91 12.44
N MET A 239 -47.05 -70.89 12.43
CA MET A 239 -48.37 -70.96 13.07
C MET A 239 -49.29 -71.99 12.42
N LYS A 240 -49.31 -72.07 11.08
CA LYS A 240 -50.06 -73.12 10.37
C LYS A 240 -49.55 -74.52 10.72
N LEU A 241 -48.23 -74.71 10.77
CA LEU A 241 -47.63 -75.99 11.15
C LEU A 241 -47.95 -76.35 12.60
N LYS A 242 -47.84 -75.40 13.52
CA LYS A 242 -48.23 -75.58 14.93
C LYS A 242 -49.71 -75.99 15.03
N HIS A 243 -50.60 -75.30 14.31
CA HIS A 243 -52.01 -75.65 14.27
C HIS A 243 -52.25 -77.06 13.70
N ALA A 244 -51.55 -77.45 12.63
CA ALA A 244 -51.63 -78.80 12.07
C ALA A 244 -51.12 -79.89 13.05
N ILE A 245 -50.11 -79.57 13.86
CA ILE A 245 -49.62 -80.44 14.93
C ILE A 245 -50.64 -80.55 16.07
N GLU A 246 -51.25 -79.43 16.48
CA GLU A 246 -52.30 -79.40 17.52
C GLU A 246 -53.58 -80.13 17.07
N GLN A 247 -53.93 -80.07 15.78
CA GLN A 247 -55.05 -80.80 15.16
C GLN A 247 -54.76 -82.29 14.93
N ARG A 248 -53.52 -82.75 15.16
CA ARG A 248 -53.16 -84.16 14.99
C ARG A 248 -53.84 -84.99 16.10
N PRO A 249 -54.53 -86.09 15.77
CA PRO A 249 -55.09 -86.98 16.78
C PRO A 249 -53.98 -87.43 17.73
N SER A 250 -54.21 -87.33 19.05
CA SER A 250 -53.22 -87.78 20.03
C SER A 250 -52.96 -89.28 19.86
N HIS A 251 -51.76 -89.73 20.23
CA HIS A 251 -51.37 -91.13 20.09
C HIS A 251 -52.34 -92.08 20.82
N GLU A 252 -52.94 -91.62 21.92
CA GLU A 252 -54.00 -92.35 22.65
C GLU A 252 -55.29 -92.49 21.82
N VAL A 253 -55.80 -91.40 21.24
CA VAL A 253 -57.03 -91.45 20.40
C VAL A 253 -56.79 -92.32 19.15
N MET A 254 -55.60 -92.25 18.57
CA MET A 254 -55.25 -93.10 17.43
C MET A 254 -55.13 -94.58 17.84
N TRP A 255 -54.65 -94.86 19.05
CA TRP A 255 -54.56 -96.21 19.63
C TRP A 255 -55.94 -96.77 20.00
N GLU A 256 -56.83 -95.94 20.55
CA GLU A 256 -58.23 -96.28 20.82
C GLU A 256 -58.98 -96.63 19.54
N ILE A 257 -58.86 -95.82 18.49
CA ILE A 257 -59.46 -96.11 17.17
C ILE A 257 -58.84 -97.38 16.56
N GLN A 258 -57.55 -97.64 16.77
CA GLN A 258 -56.93 -98.90 16.33
C GLN A 258 -57.43 -100.12 17.12
N GLN A 259 -57.68 -99.98 18.43
CA GLN A 259 -58.30 -101.01 19.26
C GLN A 259 -59.75 -101.25 18.82
N GLU A 260 -60.55 -100.20 18.65
CA GLU A 260 -61.92 -100.30 18.10
C GLU A 260 -61.91 -100.93 16.71
N LYS A 261 -60.96 -100.57 15.83
CA LYS A 261 -60.80 -101.22 14.52
C LYS A 261 -60.51 -102.71 14.66
N LYS A 262 -59.65 -103.13 15.59
CA LYS A 262 -59.38 -104.55 15.86
C LYS A 262 -60.60 -105.26 16.44
N LEU A 263 -61.36 -104.60 17.30
CA LEU A 263 -62.58 -105.12 17.92
C LEU A 263 -63.71 -105.24 16.89
N LEU A 264 -63.84 -104.27 15.98
CA LEU A 264 -64.76 -104.31 14.85
C LEU A 264 -64.34 -105.32 13.77
N LEU A 265 -63.03 -105.55 13.58
CA LEU A 265 -62.52 -106.65 12.75
C LEU A 265 -62.81 -108.01 13.38
N ALA A 266 -62.67 -108.14 14.71
CA ALA A 266 -63.05 -109.35 15.44
C ALA A 266 -64.56 -109.60 15.36
N LYS A 267 -65.39 -108.55 15.51
CA LYS A 267 -66.83 -108.63 15.28
C LYS A 267 -67.20 -108.95 13.83
N ASN A 268 -66.45 -108.44 12.86
CA ASN A 268 -66.62 -108.83 11.46
C ASN A 268 -66.20 -110.28 11.20
N GLN A 269 -65.16 -110.78 11.87
CA GLN A 269 -64.79 -112.21 11.83
C GLN A 269 -65.82 -113.09 12.55
N GLU A 270 -66.43 -112.63 13.64
CA GLU A 270 -67.56 -113.31 14.29
C GLU A 270 -68.81 -113.28 13.39
N LEU A 271 -69.05 -112.18 12.68
CA LEU A 271 -70.12 -112.07 11.67
C LEU A 271 -69.83 -112.92 10.43
N GLU A 272 -68.57 -113.02 9.97
CA GLU A 272 -68.13 -113.94 8.92
C GLU A 272 -68.24 -115.41 9.39
N ASN A 273 -67.96 -115.70 10.67
CA ASN A 273 -68.13 -117.03 11.28
C ASN A 273 -69.61 -117.38 11.56
N THR A 274 -70.49 -116.38 11.74
CA THR A 274 -71.95 -116.59 11.92
C THR A 274 -72.74 -116.47 10.60
N LEU A 275 -72.09 -116.05 9.50
CA LEU A 275 -72.63 -116.07 8.13
C LEU A 275 -72.29 -117.37 7.36
N GLN A 276 -71.72 -118.37 8.03
CA GLN A 276 -71.58 -119.74 7.54
C GLN A 276 -72.38 -120.75 8.40
N GLN A 277 -73.52 -120.35 8.97
CA GLN A 277 -74.60 -121.29 9.28
C GLN A 277 -75.96 -120.58 9.28
N VAL A 278 -76.58 -120.66 8.10
CA VAL A 278 -77.97 -120.36 7.67
C VAL A 278 -78.97 -120.51 8.84
N ALA A 279 -79.58 -119.42 9.31
CA ALA A 279 -80.74 -118.73 8.77
C ALA A 279 -82.03 -119.57 8.72
N ARG A 280 -83.02 -119.05 9.47
CA ARG A 280 -84.48 -119.18 9.31
C ARG A 280 -85.11 -120.46 9.85
N GLU A 281 -86.25 -120.41 10.52
CA GLU A 281 -87.12 -119.36 11.07
C GLU A 281 -88.26 -120.15 11.76
N GLN A 282 -89.13 -119.42 12.47
CA GLN A 282 -90.50 -119.79 12.85
C GLN A 282 -90.63 -120.34 14.28
N ASN A 283 -91.13 -119.51 15.19
CA ASN A 283 -92.57 -119.27 15.45
C ASN A 283 -93.07 -120.35 16.42
N LEU A 284 -93.95 -120.13 17.39
CA LEU A 284 -94.71 -118.99 17.86
C LEU A 284 -95.34 -119.47 19.20
N GLU A 285 -95.94 -118.54 19.94
CA GLU A 285 -96.99 -118.80 20.95
C GLU A 285 -96.51 -119.34 22.30
N LYS A 286 -97.06 -118.96 23.46
CA LYS A 286 -98.22 -118.18 23.96
C LYS A 286 -98.05 -118.32 25.49
N SER A 287 -98.64 -117.57 26.42
CA SER A 287 -99.50 -116.41 26.50
C SER A 287 -99.56 -116.07 28.01
N LEU A 288 -99.53 -114.77 28.31
CA LEU A 288 -100.48 -114.07 29.19
C LEU A 288 -100.81 -114.62 30.59
N CYS A 289 -100.49 -113.83 31.61
CA CYS A 289 -101.47 -113.03 32.38
C CYS A 289 -100.69 -111.98 33.17
N SER A 290 -100.84 -110.69 32.83
CA SER A 290 -101.73 -109.75 33.52
C SER A 290 -101.19 -109.31 34.88
N GLU A 291 -100.59 -108.10 34.86
CA GLU A 291 -100.66 -106.95 35.79
C GLU A 291 -100.98 -107.18 37.29
N PRO A 292 -100.60 -106.27 38.23
CA PRO A 292 -100.08 -104.91 38.07
C PRO A 292 -98.90 -104.56 39.02
N GLY A 293 -98.30 -103.37 38.81
CA GLY A 293 -97.81 -102.58 39.94
C GLY A 293 -96.33 -102.67 40.29
N VAL A 294 -95.66 -101.52 40.10
CA VAL A 294 -94.57 -101.00 40.92
C VAL A 294 -93.19 -101.68 40.78
N GLU A 295 -92.54 -101.47 39.63
CA GLU A 295 -91.07 -101.28 39.58
C GLU A 295 -90.59 -100.62 38.25
N ASN A 296 -91.51 -100.09 37.43
CA ASN A 296 -91.19 -99.36 36.20
C ASN A 296 -90.93 -97.86 36.42
N ASP A 297 -91.53 -97.26 37.47
CA ASP A 297 -91.16 -95.90 37.89
C ASP A 297 -89.73 -95.89 38.45
N CYS A 298 -89.32 -96.90 39.21
CA CYS A 298 -87.97 -96.95 39.78
C CYS A 298 -86.87 -97.04 38.71
N SER A 299 -87.08 -97.79 37.63
CA SER A 299 -86.06 -97.96 36.57
C SER A 299 -85.96 -96.74 35.65
N GLN A 300 -87.09 -96.12 35.28
CA GLN A 300 -87.11 -94.84 34.54
C GLN A 300 -86.52 -93.71 35.39
N MET A 301 -86.92 -93.59 36.67
CA MET A 301 -86.37 -92.61 37.60
C MET A 301 -84.87 -92.80 37.87
N LEU A 302 -84.34 -94.03 37.75
CA LEU A 302 -82.91 -94.31 37.91
C LEU A 302 -82.08 -93.94 36.66
N GLU A 303 -82.62 -94.15 35.45
CA GLU A 303 -81.95 -93.77 34.21
C GLU A 303 -81.99 -92.25 34.00
N GLU A 304 -83.14 -91.60 34.26
CA GLU A 304 -83.25 -90.14 34.29
C GLU A 304 -82.27 -89.53 35.30
N ARG A 305 -82.13 -90.14 36.48
CA ARG A 305 -81.16 -89.71 37.49
C ARG A 305 -79.72 -89.91 37.03
N ARG A 306 -79.42 -90.95 36.24
CA ARG A 306 -78.09 -91.21 35.68
C ARG A 306 -77.74 -90.22 34.58
N GLU A 307 -78.68 -89.89 33.69
CA GLU A 307 -78.53 -88.87 32.65
C GLU A 307 -78.35 -87.48 33.25
N LEU A 308 -79.13 -87.13 34.28
CA LEU A 308 -78.95 -85.90 35.05
C LEU A 308 -77.57 -85.86 35.73
N MET A 309 -77.07 -86.98 36.27
CA MET A 309 -75.72 -87.03 36.84
C MET A 309 -74.63 -86.82 35.77
N ASN A 310 -74.79 -87.44 34.59
CA ASN A 310 -73.86 -87.30 33.47
C ASN A 310 -73.83 -85.87 32.92
N THR A 311 -75.00 -85.22 32.79
CA THR A 311 -75.11 -83.82 32.37
C THR A 311 -74.52 -82.87 33.43
N ILE A 312 -74.75 -83.11 34.72
CA ILE A 312 -74.10 -82.34 35.80
C ILE A 312 -72.57 -82.47 35.69
N TYR A 313 -72.06 -83.66 35.40
CA TYR A 313 -70.62 -83.88 35.28
C TYR A 313 -70.01 -83.25 34.02
N SER A 314 -70.70 -83.29 32.87
CA SER A 314 -70.27 -82.59 31.65
C SER A 314 -70.27 -81.08 31.84
N LEU A 315 -71.34 -80.52 32.43
CA LEU A 315 -71.44 -79.08 32.73
C LEU A 315 -70.36 -78.63 33.71
N ARG A 316 -70.04 -79.41 34.75
CA ARG A 316 -68.92 -79.11 35.66
C ARG A 316 -67.55 -79.19 34.98
N ARG A 317 -67.40 -80.05 33.98
CA ARG A 317 -66.18 -80.15 33.18
C ARG A 317 -66.05 -78.95 32.23
N GLU A 318 -67.15 -78.53 31.61
CA GLU A 318 -67.21 -77.33 30.76
C GLU A 318 -66.99 -76.04 31.55
N LEU A 319 -67.60 -75.91 32.74
CA LEU A 319 -67.37 -74.79 33.64
C LEU A 319 -65.88 -74.64 34.00
N ARG A 320 -65.23 -75.74 34.41
CA ARG A 320 -63.78 -75.72 34.70
C ARG A 320 -62.93 -75.38 33.48
N ARG A 321 -63.31 -75.82 32.29
CA ARG A 321 -62.60 -75.43 31.04
C ARG A 321 -62.80 -73.95 30.74
N ALA A 322 -64.01 -73.43 30.94
CA ALA A 322 -64.32 -72.02 30.74
C ALA A 322 -63.57 -71.14 31.75
N GLU A 323 -63.48 -71.54 33.02
CA GLU A 323 -62.68 -70.86 34.06
C GLU A 323 -61.20 -70.78 33.67
N VAL A 324 -60.58 -71.89 33.23
CA VAL A 324 -59.18 -71.88 32.78
C VAL A 324 -58.96 -71.00 31.54
N LEU A 325 -59.92 -70.95 30.61
CA LEU A 325 -59.85 -70.04 29.46
C LEU A 325 -60.02 -68.59 29.88
N GLN A 326 -60.89 -68.32 30.86
CA GLN A 326 -61.08 -66.98 31.42
C GLN A 326 -59.79 -66.49 32.09
N ASP A 327 -59.11 -67.33 32.87
CA ASP A 327 -57.83 -66.99 33.50
C ASP A 327 -56.76 -66.69 32.45
N LYS A 328 -56.64 -67.53 31.41
CA LYS A 328 -55.71 -67.28 30.28
C LYS A 328 -55.98 -65.97 29.57
N HIS A 329 -57.24 -65.66 29.27
CA HIS A 329 -57.59 -64.40 28.61
C HIS A 329 -57.38 -63.19 29.54
N ALA A 330 -57.52 -63.35 30.86
CA ALA A 330 -57.18 -62.32 31.83
C ALA A 330 -55.67 -62.03 31.82
N GLU A 331 -54.82 -63.07 31.85
CA GLU A 331 -53.36 -62.93 31.74
C GLU A 331 -52.94 -62.28 30.41
N GLU A 332 -53.50 -62.73 29.28
CA GLU A 332 -53.24 -62.14 27.96
C GLU A 332 -53.65 -60.66 27.91
N LYS A 333 -54.79 -60.30 28.51
CA LYS A 333 -55.26 -58.92 28.59
C LYS A 333 -54.30 -58.06 29.43
N GLU A 334 -53.86 -58.53 30.59
CA GLU A 334 -52.90 -57.81 31.43
C GLU A 334 -51.57 -57.60 30.68
N MET A 335 -51.07 -58.63 29.99
CA MET A 335 -49.85 -58.53 29.18
C MET A 335 -49.99 -57.51 28.05
N LEU A 336 -51.13 -57.49 27.34
CA LEU A 336 -51.41 -56.52 26.29
C LEU A 336 -51.57 -55.10 26.84
N GLU A 337 -52.20 -54.94 28.01
CA GLU A 337 -52.31 -53.65 28.69
C GLU A 337 -50.93 -53.12 29.07
N LEU A 338 -50.06 -53.97 29.65
CA LEU A 338 -48.67 -53.61 29.94
C LEU A 338 -47.91 -53.19 28.67
N GLN A 339 -48.00 -53.97 27.59
CA GLN A 339 -47.38 -53.61 26.30
C GLN A 339 -47.91 -52.27 25.76
N CYS A 340 -49.22 -52.04 25.82
CA CYS A 340 -49.83 -50.76 25.42
C CYS A 340 -49.35 -49.59 26.28
N THR A 341 -49.09 -49.80 27.57
CA THR A 341 -48.54 -48.75 28.45
C THR A 341 -47.07 -48.46 28.14
N CYS A 342 -46.26 -49.49 27.85
CA CYS A 342 -44.87 -49.33 27.44
C CYS A 342 -44.77 -48.55 26.12
N LEU A 343 -45.51 -48.97 25.09
CA LEU A 343 -45.54 -48.27 23.79
C LEU A 343 -46.00 -46.82 23.89
N ARG A 344 -46.98 -46.53 24.78
CA ARG A 344 -47.41 -45.14 25.06
C ARG A 344 -46.28 -44.32 25.68
N LYS A 345 -45.54 -44.88 26.64
CA LYS A 345 -44.39 -44.20 27.27
C LYS A 345 -43.28 -43.97 26.25
N ASP A 346 -42.99 -44.94 25.39
CA ASP A 346 -41.98 -44.80 24.33
C ASP A 346 -42.38 -43.73 23.31
N SER A 347 -43.63 -43.72 22.85
CA SER A 347 -44.15 -42.68 21.96
C SER A 347 -44.04 -41.28 22.57
N GLN A 348 -44.36 -41.13 23.85
CA GLN A 348 -44.19 -39.87 24.57
C GLN A 348 -42.70 -39.47 24.68
N MET A 349 -41.80 -40.42 24.91
CA MET A 349 -40.36 -40.17 24.97
C MET A 349 -39.82 -39.71 23.62
N TYR A 350 -40.20 -40.39 22.52
CA TYR A 350 -39.83 -39.97 21.17
C TYR A 350 -40.38 -38.60 20.82
N LYS A 351 -41.63 -38.29 21.20
CA LYS A 351 -42.22 -36.97 20.99
C LYS A 351 -41.41 -35.87 21.69
N ARG A 352 -41.10 -36.05 22.99
CA ARG A 352 -40.27 -35.10 23.75
C ARG A 352 -38.87 -34.95 23.16
N ARG A 353 -38.28 -36.05 22.67
CA ARG A 353 -36.97 -36.02 22.02
C ARG A 353 -36.99 -35.24 20.72
N ILE A 354 -38.03 -35.42 19.89
CA ILE A 354 -38.22 -34.65 18.65
C ILE A 354 -38.42 -33.17 18.99
N GLU A 355 -39.26 -32.85 19.97
CA GLU A 355 -39.49 -31.46 20.43
C GLU A 355 -38.17 -30.79 20.88
N ALA A 356 -37.34 -31.49 21.66
CA ALA A 356 -36.04 -30.98 22.09
C ALA A 356 -35.07 -30.76 20.91
N VAL A 357 -35.04 -31.67 19.92
CA VAL A 357 -34.20 -31.50 18.72
C VAL A 357 -34.67 -30.32 17.87
N LEU A 358 -35.99 -30.12 17.74
CA LEU A 358 -36.54 -28.97 17.03
C LEU A 358 -36.16 -27.65 17.71
N GLN A 359 -36.26 -27.57 19.03
CA GLN A 359 -35.83 -26.40 19.80
C GLN A 359 -34.34 -26.10 19.59
N GLN A 360 -33.48 -27.12 19.65
CA GLN A 360 -32.05 -26.94 19.36
C GLN A 360 -31.79 -26.47 17.92
N MET A 361 -32.55 -26.95 16.93
CA MET A 361 -32.43 -26.47 15.56
C MET A 361 -32.86 -25.00 15.41
N GLU A 362 -33.90 -24.58 16.12
CA GLU A 362 -34.34 -23.19 16.14
C GLU A 362 -33.31 -22.26 16.80
N GLU A 363 -32.70 -22.69 17.91
CA GLU A 363 -31.60 -21.97 18.57
C GLU A 363 -30.43 -21.79 17.61
N VAL A 364 -29.94 -22.86 16.98
CA VAL A 364 -28.83 -22.80 16.01
C VAL A 364 -29.17 -21.94 14.79
N ALA A 365 -30.42 -22.01 14.31
CA ALA A 365 -30.88 -21.14 13.21
C ALA A 365 -30.85 -19.66 13.63
N SER A 366 -31.31 -19.35 14.84
CA SER A 366 -31.31 -17.98 15.37
C SER A 366 -29.89 -17.43 15.57
N GLU A 367 -28.95 -18.25 16.08
CA GLU A 367 -27.54 -17.89 16.23
C GLU A 367 -26.88 -17.60 14.88
N ARG A 368 -27.16 -18.45 13.88
CA ARG A 368 -26.68 -18.25 12.50
C ARG A 368 -27.21 -16.93 11.93
N ASP A 369 -28.50 -16.66 12.09
CA ASP A 369 -29.12 -15.46 11.53
C ASP A 369 -28.58 -14.19 12.23
N GLN A 370 -28.35 -14.25 13.55
CA GLN A 370 -27.67 -13.19 14.29
C GLN A 370 -26.22 -12.97 13.83
N ALA A 371 -25.47 -14.05 13.58
CA ALA A 371 -24.12 -13.98 13.05
C ALA A 371 -24.07 -13.36 11.64
N LEU A 372 -25.05 -13.68 10.79
CA LEU A 372 -25.20 -13.07 9.47
C LEU A 372 -25.51 -11.57 9.56
N LEU A 373 -26.48 -11.18 10.41
CA LEU A 373 -26.84 -9.77 10.61
C LEU A 373 -25.66 -8.93 11.11
N THR A 374 -24.92 -9.42 12.12
CA THR A 374 -23.74 -8.71 12.64
C THR A 374 -22.66 -8.58 11.56
N ARG A 375 -22.43 -9.63 10.77
CA ARG A 375 -21.50 -9.59 9.64
C ARG A 375 -21.92 -8.55 8.59
N GLU A 376 -23.19 -8.50 8.21
CA GLU A 376 -23.73 -7.50 7.28
C GLU A 376 -23.60 -6.06 7.80
N GLN A 377 -23.84 -5.85 9.09
CA GLN A 377 -23.64 -4.55 9.74
C GLN A 377 -22.18 -4.10 9.65
N PHE A 378 -21.22 -4.99 9.95
CA PHE A 378 -19.79 -4.69 9.81
C PHE A 378 -19.42 -4.37 8.35
N TYR A 379 -19.90 -5.15 7.38
CA TYR A 379 -19.65 -4.86 5.96
C TYR A 379 -20.21 -3.50 5.54
N THR A 380 -21.40 -3.15 6.01
CA THR A 380 -22.03 -1.85 5.73
C THR A 380 -21.21 -0.70 6.33
N GLN A 381 -20.76 -0.83 7.58
CA GLN A 381 -19.90 0.17 8.24
C GLN A 381 -18.55 0.30 7.53
N TYR A 382 -17.94 -0.82 7.15
CA TYR A 382 -16.67 -0.83 6.42
C TYR A 382 -16.81 -0.16 5.04
N SER A 383 -17.90 -0.44 4.32
CA SER A 383 -18.21 0.21 3.04
C SER A 383 -18.36 1.74 3.20
N LYS A 384 -19.10 2.20 4.22
CA LYS A 384 -19.23 3.64 4.51
C LYS A 384 -17.87 4.28 4.80
N SER A 385 -17.05 3.66 5.65
CA SER A 385 -15.71 4.15 5.98
C SER A 385 -14.79 4.24 4.76
N LEU A 386 -14.87 3.28 3.83
CA LEU A 386 -14.12 3.32 2.58
C LEU A 386 -14.54 4.51 1.71
N VAL A 387 -15.84 4.76 1.55
CA VAL A 387 -16.36 5.89 0.78
C VAL A 387 -15.94 7.23 1.40
N GLU A 388 -16.03 7.36 2.72
CA GLU A 388 -15.58 8.55 3.43
C GLU A 388 -14.07 8.79 3.23
N ARG A 389 -13.25 7.74 3.37
CA ARG A 389 -11.80 7.81 3.13
C ARG A 389 -11.48 8.24 1.71
N ASP A 390 -12.20 7.73 0.71
CA ASP A 390 -12.01 8.13 -0.68
C ASP A 390 -12.45 9.58 -0.94
N SER A 391 -13.48 10.05 -0.23
CA SER A 391 -13.87 11.46 -0.25
C SER A 391 -12.77 12.37 0.31
N TYR A 392 -12.12 12.00 1.42
CA TYR A 392 -11.00 12.75 1.98
C TYR A 392 -9.77 12.72 1.07
N ARG A 393 -9.44 11.57 0.46
CA ARG A 393 -8.37 11.49 -0.54
C ARG A 393 -8.62 12.39 -1.74
N LYS A 394 -9.87 12.52 -2.17
CA LYS A 394 -10.26 13.46 -3.22
C LYS A 394 -10.04 14.91 -2.78
N GLN A 395 -10.51 15.30 -1.60
CA GLN A 395 -10.31 16.66 -1.06
C GLN A 395 -8.82 17.02 -0.92
N ILE A 396 -7.99 16.09 -0.43
CA ILE A 396 -6.55 16.31 -0.29
C ILE A 396 -5.90 16.55 -1.67
N ARG A 397 -6.28 15.77 -2.70
CA ARG A 397 -5.78 15.98 -4.07
C ARG A 397 -6.20 17.34 -4.62
N GLU A 398 -7.48 17.70 -4.50
CA GLU A 398 -7.99 19.00 -4.96
C GLU A 398 -7.30 20.18 -4.26
N LEU A 399 -7.06 20.08 -2.95
CA LEU A 399 -6.32 21.10 -2.21
C LEU A 399 -4.85 21.16 -2.66
N GLY A 400 -4.22 20.01 -2.90
CA GLY A 400 -2.87 19.94 -3.46
C GLY A 400 -2.77 20.62 -4.83
N GLU A 401 -3.71 20.34 -5.74
CA GLU A 401 -3.78 20.96 -7.06
C GLU A 401 -3.95 22.49 -6.98
N ARG A 402 -4.82 22.98 -6.08
CA ARG A 402 -5.00 24.42 -5.84
C ARG A 402 -3.74 25.08 -5.32
N CYS A 403 -3.02 24.44 -4.39
CA CYS A 403 -1.75 24.94 -3.87
C CYS A 403 -0.70 25.06 -4.99
N ASP A 404 -0.59 24.02 -5.83
CA ASP A 404 0.34 24.02 -6.97
C ASP A 404 -0.03 25.11 -7.99
N GLU A 405 -1.32 25.29 -8.29
CA GLU A 405 -1.80 26.36 -9.18
C GLU A 405 -1.47 27.75 -8.65
N MET A 406 -1.70 27.99 -7.36
CA MET A 406 -1.35 29.26 -6.72
C MET A 406 0.16 29.53 -6.78
N GLN A 407 0.99 28.51 -6.56
CA GLN A 407 2.45 28.65 -6.69
C GLN A 407 2.87 29.00 -8.12
N LEU A 408 2.28 28.35 -9.13
CA LEU A 408 2.55 28.68 -10.54
C LEU A 408 2.13 30.12 -10.88
N GLN A 409 0.97 30.56 -10.40
CA GLN A 409 0.51 31.95 -10.58
C GLN A 409 1.46 32.94 -9.92
N LEU A 410 1.98 32.61 -8.73
CA LEU A 410 2.97 33.44 -8.03
C LEU A 410 4.23 33.63 -8.89
N PHE A 411 4.83 32.55 -9.39
CA PHE A 411 6.01 32.64 -10.25
C PHE A 411 5.75 33.41 -11.56
N GLN A 412 4.55 33.27 -12.14
CA GLN A 412 4.16 34.06 -13.31
C GLN A 412 4.07 35.56 -12.98
N LYS A 413 3.53 35.91 -11.81
CA LYS A 413 3.44 37.30 -11.35
C LYS A 413 4.81 37.89 -11.04
N GLU A 414 5.69 37.14 -10.40
CA GLU A 414 7.09 37.54 -10.18
C GLU A 414 7.82 37.79 -11.51
N SER A 415 7.63 36.91 -12.51
CA SER A 415 8.21 37.12 -13.84
C SER A 415 7.68 38.38 -14.52
N GLN A 416 6.38 38.67 -14.39
CA GLN A 416 5.78 39.90 -14.93
C GLN A 416 6.33 41.14 -14.22
N LEU A 417 6.46 41.09 -12.90
CA LEU A 417 6.98 42.17 -12.08
C LEU A 417 8.43 42.50 -12.47
N LEU A 418 9.31 41.50 -12.55
CA LEU A 418 10.69 41.68 -13.00
C LEU A 418 10.77 42.29 -14.41
N ALA A 419 9.91 41.85 -15.33
CA ALA A 419 9.86 42.40 -16.67
C ALA A 419 9.43 43.89 -16.69
N THR A 420 8.51 44.28 -15.80
CA THR A 420 8.10 45.69 -15.65
C THR A 420 9.18 46.53 -14.99
N GLU A 421 9.86 46.02 -13.96
CA GLU A 421 10.99 46.69 -13.31
C GLU A 421 12.14 46.92 -14.30
N ALA A 422 12.48 45.92 -15.13
CA ALA A 422 13.51 46.04 -16.15
C ALA A 422 13.14 47.06 -17.25
N LYS A 423 11.84 47.26 -17.54
CA LYS A 423 11.38 48.33 -18.44
C LYS A 423 11.50 49.71 -17.76
N LEU A 424 11.12 49.82 -16.49
CA LEU A 424 11.22 51.05 -15.72
C LEU A 424 12.67 51.52 -15.59
N LYS A 425 13.60 50.62 -15.27
CA LYS A 425 15.04 50.92 -15.20
C LYS A 425 15.59 51.46 -16.52
N ARG A 426 15.17 50.88 -17.65
CA ARG A 426 15.55 51.38 -18.99
C ARG A 426 15.06 52.80 -19.25
N LEU A 427 13.80 53.08 -18.93
CA LEU A 427 13.23 54.43 -19.05
C LEU A 427 13.91 55.45 -18.13
N GLN A 428 14.31 55.04 -16.92
CA GLN A 428 15.05 55.90 -15.99
C GLN A 428 16.46 56.23 -16.50
N LEU A 429 17.11 55.33 -17.23
CA LEU A 429 18.40 55.61 -17.87
C LEU A 429 18.30 56.47 -19.13
N GLU A 430 17.14 56.50 -19.79
CA GLU A 430 16.89 57.34 -20.98
C GLU A 430 16.53 58.79 -20.62
N LEU A 431 16.26 59.11 -19.34
CA LEU A 431 16.10 60.50 -18.92
C LEU A 431 17.46 61.22 -18.92
N PRO A 432 17.62 62.35 -19.60
CA PRO A 432 18.85 63.12 -19.53
C PRO A 432 19.07 63.56 -18.08
N ALA A 433 20.20 63.13 -17.50
CA ALA A 433 20.63 63.61 -16.19
C ALA A 433 20.64 65.14 -16.23
N PRO A 434 19.94 65.83 -15.30
CA PRO A 434 20.06 67.27 -15.20
C PRO A 434 21.53 67.56 -14.91
N THR A 435 22.14 68.43 -15.70
CA THR A 435 23.46 68.98 -15.46
C THR A 435 23.43 69.69 -14.11
N SER A 436 23.81 68.99 -13.04
CA SER A 436 24.00 69.58 -11.73
C SER A 436 25.38 70.22 -11.69
N ASP A 437 25.49 71.39 -12.31
CA ASP A 437 26.38 72.41 -11.79
C ASP A 437 25.68 73.06 -10.58
N LEU A 438 26.49 73.44 -9.59
CA LEU A 438 26.22 74.26 -8.40
C LEU A 438 26.19 73.52 -7.04
N ASP A 439 27.37 73.61 -6.42
CA ASP A 439 27.62 74.10 -5.05
C ASP A 439 27.12 73.31 -3.84
N ASP A 440 28.05 72.49 -3.36
CA ASP A 440 28.70 72.62 -2.05
C ASP A 440 28.00 73.56 -1.04
N THR A 441 27.16 72.98 -0.18
CA THR A 441 27.09 73.36 1.25
C THR A 441 26.60 72.16 2.07
N SER A 442 27.54 71.32 2.51
CA SER A 442 27.26 70.38 3.59
C SER A 442 27.09 71.16 4.91
N SER A 443 25.85 71.42 5.30
CA SER A 443 25.53 71.75 6.69
C SER A 443 25.08 70.47 7.39
N ARG A 444 26.06 69.92 8.08
CA ARG A 444 25.94 68.94 9.15
C ARG A 444 24.86 69.43 10.13
N ASP A 445 23.79 68.67 10.34
CA ASP A 445 23.13 68.63 11.64
C ASP A 445 22.44 67.28 11.87
N SER A 446 22.89 66.64 12.93
CA SER A 446 22.33 65.46 13.55
C SER A 446 21.42 65.91 14.68
N GLN A 447 20.16 65.47 14.68
CA GLN A 447 19.31 65.35 15.87
C GLN A 447 18.13 64.47 15.45
N GLU A 448 18.13 63.17 15.79
CA GLU A 448 17.48 62.64 17.01
C GLU A 448 16.19 63.38 17.37
N VAL A 449 15.02 62.80 17.07
CA VAL A 449 13.87 62.74 18.00
C VAL A 449 12.96 61.55 17.63
N SER A 450 12.82 60.65 18.61
CA SER A 450 11.69 59.78 19.02
C SER A 450 10.84 59.01 18.00
#